data_AF-A0A3P1Y575-F1
#
_entry.id   AF-A0A3P1Y575-F1
#
_cell.length_a   1.000
_cell.length_b   1.000
_cell.length_c   1.000
_cell.angle_alpha   90.00
_cell.angle_beta   90.00
_cell.angle_gamma   90.00
#
_symmetry.space_group_name_H-M   'P 1'
#
loop_
_entity.id
_entity.type
_entity.pdbx_description
1 polymer ?
#
loop_
_entity_poly.entity_id
_entity_poly.type
_entity_poly.pdbx_seq_one_letter_code
_entity_poly.pdbx_strand_id
1 'polypeptide(L)'
;MQTVRIFFSASNQVPATIVEKDGPVLDVDLTPMRRHYHRLGGPHVKKLEEFMLYWEEEGYSLLAPRARIASIDADAVKEVLPPMALEDLGEFDALILSVWTLGDALERESSRIMARKGSMMKGIFLDVAGSIALYDIHNLLLDWLAKEPAYGSKHVVGEFYPGFEGDPHPLMQRIEELAETPRWLNVETHASPMFHPRKTQCAFVLLHEEKRAFRRRLLPCHPCEGRRCLYYQLGGCHLGIIKGSGDAFPFEEE
;
A
#
# COMPACT_ATOMS: atom_id res chain seq x y z
N MET A 1 -10.46 -8.56 -13.25
CA MET A 1 -9.63 -7.34 -13.39
C MET A 1 -10.43 -6.12 -12.96
N GLN A 2 -9.83 -5.22 -12.18
CA GLN A 2 -10.46 -3.97 -11.73
C GLN A 2 -9.53 -2.79 -11.98
N THR A 3 -10.07 -1.63 -12.34
CA THR A 3 -9.29 -0.41 -12.57
C THR A 3 -9.18 0.40 -11.29
N VAL A 4 -7.98 0.86 -10.94
CA VAL A 4 -7.78 1.79 -9.82
C VAL A 4 -8.40 3.13 -10.17
N ARG A 5 -9.39 3.60 -9.41
CA ARG A 5 -9.94 4.96 -9.58
C ARG A 5 -9.03 5.98 -8.90
N ILE A 6 -8.53 6.95 -9.64
CA ILE A 6 -7.57 7.94 -9.14
C ILE A 6 -8.22 9.32 -9.02
N PHE A 7 -8.18 9.89 -7.82
CA PHE A 7 -8.52 11.28 -7.54
C PHE A 7 -7.22 12.11 -7.52
N PHE A 8 -6.99 12.87 -8.59
CA PHE A 8 -5.69 13.46 -8.89
C PHE A 8 -5.72 14.99 -8.75
N SER A 9 -4.65 15.55 -8.15
CA SER A 9 -4.37 16.99 -8.16
C SER A 9 -2.88 17.26 -8.38
N ALA A 10 -2.55 17.89 -9.50
CA ALA A 10 -1.16 18.19 -9.92
C ALA A 10 -0.55 19.43 -9.24
N SER A 11 -1.37 20.27 -8.61
CA SER A 11 -0.92 21.50 -7.95
C SER A 11 -1.25 21.45 -6.48
N ASN A 12 -0.39 22.06 -5.66
CA ASN A 12 -0.63 22.33 -4.24
C ASN A 12 -1.47 23.60 -4.00
N GLN A 13 -2.03 24.21 -5.06
CA GLN A 13 -2.90 25.39 -4.93
C GLN A 13 -4.17 25.06 -4.15
N VAL A 14 -4.66 26.03 -3.37
CA VAL A 14 -5.89 25.91 -2.58
C VAL A 14 -6.91 26.93 -3.10
N PRO A 15 -8.13 26.50 -3.54
CA PRO A 15 -8.59 25.12 -3.59
C PRO A 15 -7.94 24.33 -4.74
N ALA A 16 -7.60 23.07 -4.49
CA ALA A 16 -7.03 22.19 -5.51
C ALA A 16 -8.11 21.78 -6.51
N THR A 17 -7.78 21.81 -7.81
CA THR A 17 -8.64 21.17 -8.82
C THR A 17 -8.38 19.67 -8.78
N ILE A 18 -9.43 18.91 -8.47
CA ILE A 18 -9.36 17.44 -8.40
C ILE A 18 -10.05 16.85 -9.60
N VAL A 19 -9.35 15.96 -10.30
CA VAL A 19 -9.85 15.26 -11.48
C VAL A 19 -9.90 13.77 -11.18
N GLU A 20 -11.02 13.13 -11.50
CA GLU A 20 -11.15 11.68 -11.47
C GLU A 20 -10.57 11.10 -12.77
N LYS A 21 -9.68 10.11 -12.64
CA LYS A 21 -9.04 9.41 -13.75
C LYS A 21 -9.16 7.91 -13.57
N ASP A 22 -9.30 7.21 -14.69
CA ASP A 22 -9.05 5.78 -14.73
C ASP A 22 -7.54 5.53 -14.64
N GLY A 23 -7.14 4.80 -13.62
CA GLY A 23 -5.76 4.43 -13.35
C GLY A 23 -5.35 3.11 -14.01
N PRO A 24 -4.27 2.50 -13.51
CA PRO A 24 -3.84 1.19 -13.97
C PRO A 24 -4.85 0.09 -13.62
N VAL A 25 -4.84 -0.98 -14.41
CA VAL A 25 -5.61 -2.19 -14.10
C VAL A 25 -4.87 -2.97 -13.03
N LEU A 26 -5.56 -3.27 -11.93
CA LEU A 26 -5.08 -4.17 -10.89
C LEU A 26 -5.28 -5.61 -11.35
N ASP A 27 -4.19 -6.37 -11.34
CA ASP A 27 -4.20 -7.82 -11.43
C ASP A 27 -3.36 -8.35 -10.25
N VAL A 28 -4.00 -9.09 -9.35
CA VAL A 28 -3.40 -9.43 -8.05
C VAL A 28 -2.60 -10.72 -8.18
N ASP A 29 -1.29 -10.63 -8.05
CA ASP A 29 -0.42 -11.80 -8.16
C ASP A 29 -0.30 -12.55 -6.82
N LEU A 30 -1.10 -13.59 -6.65
CA LEU A 30 -1.03 -14.46 -5.47
C LEU A 30 0.06 -15.55 -5.57
N THR A 31 0.95 -15.50 -6.56
CA THR A 31 2.08 -16.43 -6.70
C THR A 31 3.02 -16.46 -5.48
N PRO A 32 3.35 -15.35 -4.80
CA PRO A 32 4.14 -15.39 -3.56
C PRO A 32 3.49 -16.26 -2.49
N MET A 33 2.18 -16.13 -2.31
CA MET A 33 1.38 -16.95 -1.39
C MET A 33 1.38 -18.42 -1.83
N ARG A 34 1.13 -18.71 -3.11
CA ARG A 34 1.20 -20.09 -3.65
C ARG A 34 2.56 -20.74 -3.37
N ARG A 35 3.66 -20.06 -3.71
CA ARG A 35 5.03 -20.55 -3.47
C ARG A 35 5.32 -20.77 -1.98
N HIS A 36 4.77 -19.94 -1.10
CA HIS A 36 4.92 -20.12 0.34
C HIS A 36 4.28 -21.42 0.81
N TYR A 37 3.01 -21.66 0.47
CA TYR A 37 2.26 -22.84 0.92
C TYR A 37 2.74 -24.14 0.30
N HIS A 38 3.19 -24.13 -0.96
CA HIS A 38 3.82 -25.30 -1.56
C HIS A 38 5.10 -25.72 -0.84
N ARG A 39 5.89 -24.76 -0.30
CA ARG A 39 7.08 -25.07 0.51
C ARG A 39 6.72 -25.68 1.88
N LEU A 40 5.56 -25.34 2.46
CA LEU A 40 5.10 -25.88 3.74
C LEU A 40 4.58 -27.33 3.64
N GLY A 41 4.24 -27.81 2.43
CA GLY A 41 3.85 -29.20 2.18
C GLY A 41 2.34 -29.48 2.08
N GLY A 42 1.99 -30.73 1.74
CA GLY A 42 0.68 -31.15 1.23
C GLY A 42 -0.57 -30.69 2.03
N PRO A 43 -0.63 -30.86 3.37
CA PRO A 43 -1.81 -30.46 4.15
C PRO A 43 -2.12 -28.95 4.08
N HIS A 44 -1.11 -28.11 3.88
CA HIS A 44 -1.25 -26.67 3.75
C HIS A 44 -1.73 -26.26 2.36
N VAL A 45 -1.33 -27.00 1.32
CA VAL A 45 -1.70 -26.76 -0.08
C VAL A 45 -3.21 -26.92 -0.29
N LYS A 46 -3.84 -27.95 0.28
CA LYS A 46 -5.27 -28.19 0.09
C LYS A 46 -6.15 -26.99 0.48
N LYS A 47 -5.89 -26.40 1.66
CA LYS A 47 -6.64 -25.23 2.14
C LYS A 47 -6.38 -23.99 1.28
N LEU A 48 -5.17 -23.85 0.76
CA LEU A 48 -4.84 -22.78 -0.17
C LEU A 48 -5.63 -22.96 -1.47
N GLU A 49 -5.66 -24.16 -2.06
CA GLU A 49 -6.38 -24.43 -3.32
C GLU A 49 -7.87 -24.13 -3.19
N GLU A 50 -8.51 -24.55 -2.09
CA GLU A 50 -9.90 -24.20 -1.78
C GLU A 50 -10.11 -22.67 -1.70
N PHE A 51 -9.13 -21.95 -1.15
CA PHE A 51 -9.17 -20.49 -1.12
C PHE A 51 -8.95 -19.87 -2.50
N MET A 52 -8.06 -20.40 -3.33
CA MET A 52 -7.80 -19.86 -4.68
C MET A 52 -9.06 -19.93 -5.55
N LEU A 53 -9.83 -21.02 -5.46
CA LEU A 53 -11.13 -21.13 -6.13
C LEU A 53 -12.08 -20.02 -5.65
N TYR A 54 -12.21 -19.85 -4.34
CA TYR A 54 -13.02 -18.76 -3.79
C TYR A 54 -12.54 -17.36 -4.21
N TRP A 55 -11.23 -17.14 -4.28
CA TRP A 55 -10.66 -15.87 -4.70
C TRP A 55 -11.08 -15.53 -6.13
N GLU A 56 -10.99 -16.51 -7.04
CA GLU A 56 -11.36 -16.36 -8.45
C GLU A 56 -12.88 -16.16 -8.64
N GLU A 57 -13.70 -16.85 -7.85
CA GLU A 57 -15.17 -16.79 -7.97
C GLU A 57 -15.79 -15.56 -7.30
N GLU A 58 -15.33 -15.21 -6.09
CA GLU A 58 -15.98 -14.22 -5.23
C GLU A 58 -14.99 -13.21 -4.66
N GLY A 59 -13.85 -13.67 -4.13
CA GLY A 59 -12.95 -12.85 -3.31
C GLY A 59 -12.39 -11.63 -4.05
N TYR A 60 -11.99 -11.79 -5.30
CA TYR A 60 -11.46 -10.71 -6.13
C TYR A 60 -12.49 -9.59 -6.37
N SER A 61 -13.78 -9.93 -6.44
CA SER A 61 -14.86 -8.96 -6.68
C SER A 61 -15.08 -7.99 -5.51
N LEU A 62 -14.60 -8.33 -4.33
CA LEU A 62 -14.70 -7.50 -3.11
C LEU A 62 -13.77 -6.29 -3.14
N LEU A 63 -12.80 -6.28 -4.04
CA LEU A 63 -11.88 -5.17 -4.19
C LEU A 63 -12.64 -3.94 -4.73
N ALA A 64 -12.32 -2.77 -4.21
CA ALA A 64 -12.80 -1.48 -4.70
C ALA A 64 -11.62 -0.50 -4.74
N PRO A 65 -10.64 -0.71 -5.64
CA PRO A 65 -9.37 -0.01 -5.60
C PRO A 65 -9.55 1.47 -5.94
N ARG A 66 -9.08 2.33 -5.03
CA ARG A 66 -9.13 3.79 -5.19
C ARG A 66 -7.83 4.40 -4.68
N ALA A 67 -7.41 5.51 -5.28
CA ALA A 67 -6.25 6.25 -4.85
C ALA A 67 -6.50 7.76 -4.90
N ARG A 68 -5.94 8.48 -3.94
CA ARG A 68 -5.77 9.93 -3.95
C ARG A 68 -4.30 10.20 -4.21
N ILE A 69 -4.02 10.99 -5.25
CA ILE A 69 -2.67 11.40 -5.63
C ILE A 69 -2.63 12.91 -5.65
N ALA A 70 -1.91 13.51 -4.70
CA ALA A 70 -1.88 14.95 -4.49
C ALA A 70 -0.44 15.48 -4.51
N SER A 71 -0.17 16.47 -5.35
CA SER A 71 1.00 17.32 -5.15
C SER A 71 0.79 18.17 -3.89
N ILE A 72 1.75 18.12 -2.98
CA ILE A 72 1.70 18.87 -1.72
C ILE A 72 2.93 19.77 -1.58
N ASP A 73 2.80 20.83 -0.81
CA ASP A 73 3.95 21.61 -0.37
C ASP A 73 4.77 20.78 0.64
N ALA A 74 6.09 20.74 0.46
CA ALA A 74 6.99 20.11 1.41
C ALA A 74 6.87 20.75 2.80
N ASP A 75 6.69 22.07 2.87
CA ASP A 75 6.53 22.79 4.13
C ASP A 75 5.30 22.31 4.92
N ALA A 76 4.26 21.84 4.24
CA ALA A 76 3.03 21.36 4.87
C ALA A 76 3.20 20.06 5.68
N VAL A 77 4.32 19.35 5.48
CA VAL A 77 4.63 18.07 6.13
C VAL A 77 5.97 18.05 6.87
N LYS A 78 6.79 19.12 6.78
CA LYS A 78 8.08 19.22 7.49
C LYS A 78 7.97 19.06 9.00
N GLU A 79 6.87 19.51 9.59
CA GLU A 79 6.65 19.47 11.05
C GLU A 79 6.23 18.08 11.56
N VAL A 80 5.76 17.21 10.67
CA VAL A 80 5.23 15.87 11.01
C VAL A 80 6.07 14.73 10.46
N LEU A 81 6.87 14.97 9.42
CA LEU A 81 7.83 13.98 8.93
C LEU A 81 9.08 13.97 9.84
N PRO A 82 9.63 12.79 10.15
CA PRO A 82 10.91 12.72 10.86
C PRO A 82 12.00 13.49 10.07
N PRO A 83 12.85 14.31 10.71
CA PRO A 83 13.91 15.04 10.01
C PRO A 83 14.83 14.13 9.18
N MET A 84 15.12 12.93 9.69
CA MET A 84 15.91 11.92 8.98
C MET A 84 15.24 11.44 7.69
N ALA A 85 13.90 11.39 7.66
CA ALA A 85 13.16 11.04 6.45
C ALA A 85 13.38 12.10 5.37
N LEU A 86 13.51 13.38 5.69
CA LEU A 86 13.77 14.43 4.70
C LEU A 86 15.25 14.50 4.28
N GLU A 87 16.18 14.26 5.21
CA GLU A 87 17.62 14.29 4.94
C GLU A 87 18.08 13.14 4.04
N ASP A 88 17.58 11.92 4.26
CA ASP A 88 17.92 10.74 3.44
C ASP A 88 17.42 10.87 1.98
N LEU A 89 16.36 11.66 1.78
CA LEU A 89 15.66 11.79 0.51
C LEU A 89 16.38 12.71 -0.49
N GLY A 90 17.27 13.60 -0.02
CA GLY A 90 18.03 14.52 -0.87
C GLY A 90 17.15 15.56 -1.56
N GLU A 91 17.67 16.17 -2.63
CA GLU A 91 16.93 17.20 -3.38
C GLU A 91 15.83 16.60 -4.26
N PHE A 92 14.64 17.22 -4.23
CA PHE A 92 13.48 16.89 -5.05
C PHE A 92 12.79 18.18 -5.53
N ASP A 93 12.11 18.12 -6.67
CA ASP A 93 11.40 19.26 -7.28
C ASP A 93 9.90 19.26 -6.97
N ALA A 94 9.32 18.09 -6.68
CA ALA A 94 7.94 17.98 -6.25
C ALA A 94 7.73 16.81 -5.28
N LEU A 95 6.84 17.01 -4.32
CA LEU A 95 6.43 16.03 -3.33
C LEU A 95 4.99 15.60 -3.59
N ILE A 96 4.78 14.31 -3.76
CA ILE A 96 3.46 13.73 -4.03
C ILE A 96 3.03 12.89 -2.83
N LEU A 97 1.88 13.22 -2.26
CA LEU A 97 1.18 12.36 -1.31
C LEU A 97 0.28 11.39 -2.08
N SER A 98 0.54 10.10 -1.91
CA SER A 98 -0.28 9.02 -2.45
C SER A 98 -0.97 8.30 -1.29
N VAL A 99 -2.30 8.19 -1.33
CA VAL A 99 -3.09 7.36 -0.41
C VAL A 99 -3.94 6.42 -1.25
N TRP A 100 -3.95 5.12 -0.95
CA TRP A 100 -4.75 4.16 -1.71
C TRP A 100 -5.41 3.14 -0.79
N THR A 101 -6.55 2.61 -1.24
CA THR A 101 -7.39 1.69 -0.49
C THR A 101 -8.01 0.63 -1.39
N LEU A 102 -8.35 -0.52 -0.81
CA LEU A 102 -9.18 -1.55 -1.44
C LEU A 102 -10.67 -1.44 -1.07
N GLY A 103 -11.03 -0.43 -0.28
CA GLY A 103 -12.34 -0.36 0.36
C GLY A 103 -12.46 -1.34 1.52
N ASP A 104 -13.66 -1.41 2.07
CA ASP A 104 -13.96 -2.09 3.34
C ASP A 104 -14.61 -3.47 3.17
N ALA A 105 -15.06 -3.82 1.97
CA ALA A 105 -15.81 -5.05 1.70
C ALA A 105 -14.96 -6.30 1.99
N LEU A 106 -13.69 -6.31 1.57
CA LEU A 106 -12.77 -7.42 1.84
C LEU A 106 -12.55 -7.63 3.35
N GLU A 107 -12.39 -6.54 4.11
CA GLU A 107 -12.19 -6.60 5.57
C GLU A 107 -13.43 -7.14 6.30
N ARG A 108 -14.63 -6.67 5.90
CA ARG A 108 -15.89 -7.19 6.43
C ARG A 108 -16.07 -8.67 6.13
N GLU A 109 -15.83 -9.06 4.88
CA GLU A 109 -16.00 -10.45 4.45
C GLU A 109 -14.98 -11.37 5.13
N SER A 110 -13.73 -10.95 5.24
CA SER A 110 -12.69 -11.66 5.98
C SER A 110 -13.12 -11.90 7.43
N SER A 111 -13.59 -10.86 8.13
CA SER A 111 -14.09 -10.96 9.50
C SER A 111 -15.30 -11.90 9.61
N ARG A 112 -16.24 -11.80 8.66
CA ARG A 112 -17.43 -12.66 8.59
C ARG A 112 -17.06 -14.13 8.38
N ILE A 113 -16.08 -14.43 7.54
CA ILE A 113 -15.59 -15.79 7.29
C ILE A 113 -14.87 -16.32 8.53
N MET A 114 -14.02 -15.51 9.17
CA MET A 114 -13.28 -15.92 10.37
C MET A 114 -14.21 -16.27 11.54
N ALA A 115 -15.34 -15.59 11.68
CA ALA A 115 -16.34 -15.88 12.70
C ALA A 115 -17.09 -17.22 12.50
N ARG A 116 -17.00 -17.84 11.31
CA ARG A 116 -17.64 -19.13 11.02
C ARG A 116 -16.76 -20.29 11.47
N LYS A 117 -17.34 -21.24 12.21
CA LYS A 117 -16.65 -22.45 12.67
C LYS A 117 -16.02 -23.19 11.49
N GLY A 118 -14.72 -23.47 11.58
CA GLY A 118 -13.95 -24.20 10.56
C GLY A 118 -13.45 -23.37 9.37
N SER A 119 -13.80 -22.08 9.27
CA SER A 119 -13.43 -21.23 8.12
C SER A 119 -12.34 -20.19 8.42
N MET A 120 -11.75 -20.21 9.62
CA MET A 120 -10.75 -19.22 10.07
C MET A 120 -9.62 -18.99 9.06
N MET A 121 -9.01 -20.07 8.54
CA MET A 121 -7.91 -19.95 7.58
C MET A 121 -8.32 -19.27 6.27
N LYS A 122 -9.53 -19.52 5.78
CA LYS A 122 -10.04 -18.87 4.56
C LYS A 122 -10.16 -17.35 4.75
N GLY A 123 -10.63 -16.91 5.92
CA GLY A 123 -10.70 -15.48 6.24
C GLY A 123 -9.33 -14.85 6.37
N ILE A 124 -8.37 -15.55 6.99
CA ILE A 124 -6.97 -15.11 7.09
C ILE A 124 -6.34 -14.97 5.70
N PHE A 125 -6.56 -15.94 4.81
CA PHE A 125 -6.10 -15.89 3.42
C PHE A 125 -6.68 -14.72 2.65
N LEU A 126 -7.97 -14.42 2.86
CA LEU A 126 -8.60 -13.26 2.25
C LEU A 126 -7.95 -11.95 2.73
N ASP A 127 -7.66 -11.83 4.02
CA ASP A 127 -6.96 -10.66 4.56
C ASP A 127 -5.54 -10.50 3.96
N VAL A 128 -4.80 -11.60 3.85
CA VAL A 128 -3.46 -11.63 3.24
C VAL A 128 -3.50 -11.25 1.76
N ALA A 129 -4.44 -11.80 0.99
CA ALA A 129 -4.64 -11.44 -0.41
C ALA A 129 -4.96 -9.95 -0.56
N GLY A 130 -5.72 -9.37 0.36
CA GLY A 130 -5.93 -7.92 0.44
C GLY A 130 -4.63 -7.13 0.70
N SER A 131 -3.72 -7.62 1.54
CA SER A 131 -2.42 -6.97 1.71
C SER A 131 -1.56 -7.06 0.44
N ILE A 132 -1.53 -8.22 -0.23
CA ILE A 132 -0.82 -8.40 -1.51
C ILE A 132 -1.35 -7.41 -2.55
N ALA A 133 -2.68 -7.32 -2.70
CA ALA A 133 -3.33 -6.40 -3.62
C ALA A 133 -2.99 -4.91 -3.35
N LEU A 134 -2.81 -4.50 -2.07
CA LEU A 134 -2.36 -3.14 -1.74
C LEU A 134 -0.94 -2.86 -2.23
N TYR A 135 -0.03 -3.84 -2.11
CA TYR A 135 1.34 -3.71 -2.59
C TYR A 135 1.40 -3.68 -4.12
N ASP A 136 0.53 -4.45 -4.78
CA ASP A 136 0.39 -4.42 -6.24
C ASP A 136 -0.10 -3.05 -6.72
N ILE A 137 -1.14 -2.48 -6.07
CA ILE A 137 -1.59 -1.10 -6.38
C ILE A 137 -0.46 -0.11 -6.19
N HIS A 138 0.30 -0.20 -5.12
CA HIS A 138 1.41 0.72 -4.89
C HIS A 138 2.42 0.70 -6.03
N ASN A 139 2.87 -0.48 -6.46
CA ASN A 139 3.78 -0.62 -7.60
C ASN A 139 3.17 -0.02 -8.89
N LEU A 140 1.87 -0.26 -9.11
CA LEU A 140 1.15 0.29 -10.27
C LEU A 140 1.01 1.81 -10.21
N LEU A 141 0.81 2.39 -9.03
CA LEU A 141 0.70 3.84 -8.84
C LEU A 141 2.04 4.55 -9.07
N LEU A 142 3.17 3.93 -8.71
CA LEU A 142 4.49 4.47 -9.04
C LEU A 142 4.74 4.46 -10.56
N ASP A 143 4.41 3.35 -11.21
CA ASP A 143 4.53 3.22 -12.66
C ASP A 143 3.58 4.20 -13.39
N TRP A 144 2.42 4.50 -12.80
CA TRP A 144 1.47 5.51 -13.29
C TRP A 144 2.00 6.93 -13.09
N LEU A 145 2.51 7.26 -11.90
CA LEU A 145 3.11 8.55 -11.57
C LEU A 145 4.27 8.90 -12.49
N ALA A 146 5.14 7.93 -12.78
CA ALA A 146 6.27 8.10 -13.69
C ALA A 146 5.88 8.43 -15.15
N LYS A 147 4.60 8.26 -15.51
CA LYS A 147 4.06 8.50 -16.85
C LYS A 147 3.01 9.62 -16.88
N GLU A 148 2.65 10.20 -15.73
CA GLU A 148 1.58 11.18 -15.64
C GLU A 148 2.02 12.53 -16.26
N PRO A 149 1.38 12.97 -17.37
CA PRO A 149 1.83 14.14 -18.13
C PRO A 149 1.84 15.44 -17.34
N ALA A 150 1.01 15.56 -16.31
CA ALA A 150 0.96 16.76 -15.46
C ALA A 150 2.28 17.04 -14.72
N TYR A 151 3.18 16.05 -14.60
CA TYR A 151 4.50 16.22 -14.00
C TYR A 151 5.61 16.52 -15.02
N GLY A 152 5.27 16.65 -16.30
CA GLY A 152 6.19 17.03 -17.36
C GLY A 152 7.35 16.05 -17.51
N SER A 153 8.58 16.55 -17.47
CA SER A 153 9.81 15.76 -17.58
C SER A 153 10.31 15.17 -16.27
N LYS A 154 9.58 15.34 -15.15
CA LYS A 154 10.04 14.86 -13.84
C LYS A 154 10.00 13.33 -13.76
N HIS A 155 10.97 12.79 -13.05
CA HIS A 155 11.15 11.36 -12.79
C HIS A 155 10.86 11.04 -11.34
N VAL A 156 10.26 9.87 -11.08
CA VAL A 156 10.17 9.31 -9.73
C VAL A 156 11.57 8.91 -9.27
N VAL A 157 12.08 9.59 -8.23
CA VAL A 157 13.45 9.39 -7.72
C VAL A 157 13.49 8.83 -6.30
N GLY A 158 12.36 8.79 -5.61
CA GLY A 158 12.30 8.10 -4.33
C GLY A 158 10.92 8.07 -3.70
N GLU A 159 10.84 7.39 -2.57
CA GLU A 159 9.64 7.36 -1.75
C GLU A 159 9.94 7.17 -0.26
N PHE A 160 8.98 7.61 0.55
CA PHE A 160 8.95 7.43 2.00
C PHE A 160 7.58 6.88 2.42
N TYR A 161 7.61 5.87 3.28
CA TYR A 161 6.41 5.27 3.86
C TYR A 161 6.22 5.69 5.32
N PRO A 162 5.16 6.43 5.63
CA PRO A 162 4.79 6.69 7.02
C PRO A 162 4.26 5.41 7.68
N GLY A 163 4.55 5.25 8.97
CA GLY A 163 4.06 4.15 9.82
C GLY A 163 5.06 3.01 10.04
N PHE A 164 6.23 3.03 9.39
CA PHE A 164 7.35 2.17 9.77
C PHE A 164 8.19 2.86 10.84
N GLU A 165 8.53 2.16 11.94
CA GLU A 165 9.19 2.71 13.16
C GLU A 165 8.27 3.41 14.18
N GLY A 166 6.95 3.25 14.08
CA GLY A 166 6.03 3.75 15.13
C GLY A 166 5.79 5.26 15.05
N ASP A 167 5.69 5.78 13.81
CA ASP A 167 5.37 7.18 13.57
C ASP A 167 4.16 7.66 14.38
N PRO A 168 4.21 8.89 14.90
CA PRO A 168 3.22 9.34 15.85
C PRO A 168 1.89 9.61 15.13
N HIS A 169 0.79 9.32 15.83
CA HIS A 169 -0.59 9.60 15.43
C HIS A 169 -0.84 10.93 14.69
N PRO A 170 -0.21 12.07 15.05
CA PRO A 170 -0.36 13.33 14.33
C PRO A 170 0.00 13.27 12.83
N LEU A 171 0.91 12.39 12.41
CA LEU A 171 1.28 12.26 11.00
C LEU A 171 0.13 11.69 10.17
N MET A 172 -0.56 10.66 10.68
CA MET A 172 -1.66 10.01 9.97
C MET A 172 -2.87 10.93 9.84
N GLN A 173 -3.19 11.67 10.90
CA GLN A 173 -4.23 12.71 10.84
C GLN A 173 -3.86 13.80 9.82
N ARG A 174 -2.60 14.21 9.79
CA ARG A 174 -2.14 15.20 8.83
C ARG A 174 -2.26 14.71 7.38
N ILE A 175 -1.97 13.43 7.14
CA ILE A 175 -2.16 12.81 5.82
C ILE A 175 -3.64 12.77 5.44
N GLU A 176 -4.53 12.40 6.37
CA GLU A 176 -5.99 12.41 6.16
C GLU A 176 -6.48 13.79 5.71
N GLU A 177 -6.03 14.85 6.38
CA GLU A 177 -6.37 16.24 6.04
C GLU A 177 -5.84 16.65 4.66
N LEU A 178 -4.54 16.45 4.41
CA LEU A 178 -3.89 16.87 3.17
C LEU A 178 -4.44 16.16 1.93
N ALA A 179 -4.80 14.88 2.07
CA ALA A 179 -5.37 14.08 1.00
C ALA A 179 -6.90 14.19 0.92
N GLU A 180 -7.56 14.82 1.90
CA GLU A 180 -9.02 14.84 2.05
C GLU A 180 -9.61 13.41 1.93
N THR A 181 -8.97 12.42 2.57
CA THR A 181 -9.31 11.00 2.39
C THR A 181 -10.75 10.63 2.77
N PRO A 182 -11.42 11.25 3.75
CA PRO A 182 -12.81 10.92 4.06
C PRO A 182 -13.73 11.23 2.88
N ARG A 183 -13.48 12.35 2.21
CA ARG A 183 -14.29 12.83 1.07
C ARG A 183 -14.09 12.00 -0.19
N TRP A 184 -12.84 11.70 -0.53
CA TRP A 184 -12.52 11.10 -1.84
C TRP A 184 -12.42 9.58 -1.79
N LEU A 185 -11.98 9.03 -0.65
CA LEU A 185 -11.72 7.60 -0.50
C LEU A 185 -12.67 6.91 0.49
N ASN A 186 -13.46 7.66 1.28
CA ASN A 186 -14.21 7.13 2.42
C ASN A 186 -13.27 6.42 3.41
N VAL A 187 -12.16 7.09 3.71
CA VAL A 187 -11.06 6.61 4.55
C VAL A 187 -10.79 7.64 5.65
N GLU A 188 -10.73 7.18 6.90
CA GLU A 188 -10.52 8.02 8.09
C GLU A 188 -9.53 7.36 9.04
N THR A 189 -8.88 8.12 9.90
CA THR A 189 -8.01 7.62 10.97
C THR A 189 -8.77 7.42 12.28
N HIS A 190 -9.90 8.12 12.51
CA HIS A 190 -10.65 8.06 13.77
C HIS A 190 -9.79 8.22 15.05
N ALA A 191 -8.82 9.12 15.00
CA ALA A 191 -7.82 9.29 16.05
C ALA A 191 -6.98 8.01 16.36
N SER A 192 -6.78 7.15 15.35
CA SER A 192 -5.92 5.96 15.37
C SER A 192 -4.63 6.24 14.58
N PRO A 193 -3.50 5.59 14.91
CA PRO A 193 -2.31 5.61 14.06
C PRO A 193 -2.49 4.81 12.75
N MET A 194 -3.71 4.39 12.41
CA MET A 194 -4.04 3.60 11.23
C MET A 194 -5.27 4.16 10.54
N PHE A 195 -5.33 3.96 9.22
CA PHE A 195 -6.54 4.22 8.45
C PHE A 195 -7.60 3.12 8.63
N HIS A 196 -8.85 3.54 8.46
CA HIS A 196 -10.05 2.73 8.40
C HIS A 196 -10.76 3.03 7.07
N PRO A 197 -11.00 2.02 6.20
CA PRO A 197 -10.67 0.61 6.37
C PRO A 197 -9.17 0.32 6.46
N ARG A 198 -8.81 -0.79 7.13
CA ARG A 198 -7.39 -1.15 7.38
C ARG A 198 -6.64 -1.49 6.11
N LYS A 199 -7.35 -1.86 5.04
CA LYS A 199 -6.75 -2.07 3.72
C LYS A 199 -6.57 -0.75 3.00
N THR A 200 -5.80 0.14 3.64
CA THR A 200 -5.43 1.47 3.15
C THR A 200 -3.98 1.72 3.49
N GLN A 201 -3.23 2.28 2.56
CA GLN A 201 -1.84 2.68 2.75
C GLN A 201 -1.60 4.07 2.17
N CYS A 202 -0.48 4.65 2.55
CA CYS A 202 -0.02 5.91 1.98
C CYS A 202 1.50 5.91 1.82
N ALA A 203 1.98 6.78 0.96
CA ALA A 203 3.39 7.02 0.73
C ALA A 203 3.58 8.45 0.22
N PHE A 204 4.73 9.02 0.54
CA PHE A 204 5.25 10.22 -0.09
C PHE A 204 6.18 9.81 -1.22
N VAL A 205 5.97 10.34 -2.41
CA VAL A 205 6.75 10.05 -3.62
C VAL A 205 7.45 11.32 -4.06
N LEU A 206 8.73 11.20 -4.39
CA LEU A 206 9.58 12.31 -4.78
C LEU A 206 9.77 12.32 -6.28
N LEU A 207 9.58 13.50 -6.87
CA LEU A 207 9.84 13.75 -8.27
C LEU A 207 11.01 14.70 -8.43
N HIS A 208 11.84 14.46 -9.44
CA HIS A 208 12.99 15.31 -9.77
C HIS A 208 13.16 15.42 -11.30
N GLU A 209 13.61 16.56 -11.82
CA GLU A 209 13.77 16.82 -13.25
C GLU A 209 14.83 15.93 -13.89
N GLU A 210 15.94 15.70 -13.18
CA GLU A 210 16.97 14.75 -13.59
C GLU A 210 16.66 13.33 -13.11
N LYS A 211 16.94 12.35 -13.97
CA LYS A 211 16.85 10.93 -13.60
C LYS A 211 17.95 10.59 -12.60
N ARG A 212 17.54 10.13 -11.41
CA ARG A 212 18.45 9.68 -10.33
C ARG A 212 18.19 8.20 -10.00
N ALA A 213 19.12 7.59 -9.27
CA ALA A 213 18.90 6.26 -8.70
C ALA A 213 17.69 6.33 -7.75
N PHE A 214 16.73 5.44 -7.93
CA PHE A 214 15.52 5.43 -7.12
C PHE A 214 15.85 5.07 -5.67
N ARG A 215 15.53 5.96 -4.73
CA ARG A 215 15.80 5.80 -3.29
C ARG A 215 14.51 5.41 -2.57
N ARG A 216 14.53 4.25 -1.94
CA ARG A 216 13.42 3.74 -1.16
C ARG A 216 13.94 3.23 0.16
N ARG A 217 13.30 3.64 1.25
CA ARG A 217 13.51 3.06 2.57
C ARG A 217 12.38 2.06 2.84
N LEU A 218 12.61 0.80 2.47
CA LEU A 218 11.73 -0.32 2.86
C LEU A 218 12.09 -0.75 4.27
N LEU A 219 11.18 -0.54 5.21
CA LEU A 219 11.41 -0.87 6.60
C LEU A 219 10.53 -2.04 7.05
N PRO A 220 10.97 -2.84 8.05
CA PRO A 220 10.10 -3.81 8.70
C PRO A 220 8.89 -3.11 9.36
N CYS A 221 7.69 -3.68 9.23
CA CYS A 221 6.49 -3.19 9.93
C CYS A 221 6.68 -3.21 11.44
N HIS A 222 6.01 -2.37 12.23
CA HIS A 222 6.14 -2.43 13.68
C HIS A 222 4.84 -2.94 14.35
N PRO A 223 4.88 -3.99 15.19
CA PRO A 223 6.04 -4.83 15.50
C PRO A 223 6.37 -5.82 14.37
N CYS A 224 7.66 -5.93 13.99
CA CYS A 224 8.14 -6.99 13.09
C CYS A 224 8.82 -8.07 13.93
N GLU A 225 8.42 -9.31 13.73
CA GLU A 225 9.09 -10.47 14.33
C GLU A 225 9.83 -11.34 13.29
N GLY A 226 10.07 -10.77 12.11
CA GLY A 226 10.70 -11.45 10.99
C GLY A 226 9.97 -12.72 10.59
N ARG A 227 10.68 -13.86 10.61
CA ARG A 227 10.10 -15.18 10.28
C ARG A 227 8.93 -15.59 11.18
N ARG A 228 8.81 -15.00 12.38
CA ARG A 228 7.69 -15.23 13.31
C ARG A 228 6.49 -14.32 13.04
N CYS A 229 6.63 -13.31 12.18
CA CYS A 229 5.53 -12.44 11.79
C CYS A 229 4.43 -13.24 11.08
N LEU A 230 3.18 -13.05 11.48
CA LEU A 230 2.03 -13.72 10.87
C LEU A 230 1.98 -13.51 9.35
N TYR A 231 2.14 -12.27 8.86
CA TYR A 231 2.13 -12.01 7.41
C TYR A 231 3.31 -12.68 6.69
N TYR A 232 4.47 -12.86 7.34
CA TYR A 232 5.56 -13.66 6.77
C TYR A 232 5.18 -15.15 6.68
N GLN A 233 4.62 -15.71 7.75
CA GLN A 233 4.18 -17.10 7.85
C GLN A 233 2.98 -17.45 6.95
N LEU A 234 2.32 -16.44 6.39
CA LEU A 234 1.22 -16.60 5.46
C LEU A 234 1.60 -16.21 4.02
N GLY A 235 2.86 -15.81 3.77
CA GLY A 235 3.33 -15.41 2.44
C GLY A 235 2.86 -14.03 1.95
N GLY A 236 2.44 -13.15 2.87
CA GLY A 236 1.94 -11.80 2.59
C GLY A 236 2.85 -10.66 3.06
N CYS A 237 4.14 -10.92 3.34
CA CYS A 237 5.06 -9.91 3.84
C CYS A 237 5.41 -8.89 2.75
N HIS A 238 5.27 -7.60 3.03
CA HIS A 238 5.53 -6.50 2.10
C HIS A 238 6.98 -6.47 1.60
N LEU A 239 7.94 -6.85 2.44
CA LEU A 239 9.35 -6.96 2.08
C LEU A 239 9.59 -8.01 0.97
N GLY A 240 8.68 -8.97 0.79
CA GLY A 240 8.79 -9.97 -0.29
C GLY A 240 8.01 -9.65 -1.56
N ILE A 241 7.22 -8.57 -1.57
CA ILE A 241 6.22 -8.30 -2.62
C ILE A 241 6.48 -6.96 -3.32
N ILE A 242 6.87 -5.92 -2.58
CA ILE A 242 7.13 -4.59 -3.15
C ILE A 242 8.39 -4.64 -4.03
N LYS A 243 8.34 -4.04 -5.24
CA LYS A 243 9.47 -4.06 -6.21
C LYS A 243 10.77 -3.53 -5.56
N GLY A 244 11.93 -4.00 -6.00
CA GLY A 244 13.22 -3.48 -5.50
C GLY A 244 13.55 -3.89 -4.05
N SER A 245 12.82 -4.83 -3.45
CA SER A 245 13.15 -5.43 -2.16
C SER A 245 14.17 -6.58 -2.22
N GLY A 246 14.78 -6.80 -3.39
CA GLY A 246 15.62 -7.95 -3.71
C GLY A 246 16.78 -8.23 -2.75
N ASP A 247 17.19 -7.22 -1.98
CA ASP A 247 18.32 -7.31 -1.04
C ASP A 247 17.91 -7.10 0.45
N ALA A 248 16.61 -7.03 0.76
CA ALA A 248 16.10 -6.61 2.08
C ALA A 248 15.34 -7.70 2.85
N PHE A 249 15.76 -8.96 2.75
CA PHE A 249 15.39 -9.97 3.76
C PHE A 249 16.51 -10.06 4.80
N PRO A 250 16.44 -9.32 5.93
CA PRO A 250 17.46 -9.36 6.97
C PRO A 250 17.43 -10.66 7.80
N PHE A 251 16.69 -11.69 7.37
CA PHE A 251 16.54 -12.95 8.09
C PHE A 251 17.28 -14.05 7.35
N GLU A 252 18.61 -14.02 7.49
CA GLU A 252 19.52 -15.09 7.08
C GLU A 252 19.04 -16.45 7.63
N GLU A 253 19.42 -17.52 6.93
CA GLU A 253 19.14 -18.91 7.26
C GLU A 253 19.79 -19.32 8.58
N GLU A 254 19.05 -19.19 9.67
CA GLU A 254 19.14 -20.11 10.81
C GLU A 254 17.87 -20.95 10.90
#